data_AF-A0A6N7BGB7-F1
#
_entry.id   AF-A0A6N7BGB7-F1
#
_cell.length_a   1.000
_cell.length_b   1.000
_cell.length_c   1.000
_cell.angle_alpha   90.00
_cell.angle_beta   90.00
_cell.angle_gamma   90.00
#
_symmetry.space_group_name_H-M   'P 1'
#
loop_
_entity.id
_entity.type
_entity.pdbx_description
1 polymer ?
#
loop_
_entity_poly.entity_id
_entity_poly.type
_entity_poly.pdbx_seq_one_letter_code
_entity_poly.pdbx_strand_id
1 'polypeptide(L)'
;MNSLAEIFQYLILVSIVIWILPPIRQYKSYMFDFFLVLSIIDPATLFYGLITKTNIPLWLIAFFIYLLVVSVLSEELLKKFKYAFIAIPLLFSLIIPLMTTKYYHFLFICMDLVILFVFLRWLITSYVDKKKLNIFYLMLVFYILTVILKFFNLLIGFADASAFFIITSIAQIIFGLFFSIAREDESGITH
;
A
#
# COMPACT_ATOMS: atom_id res chain seq x y z
N MET A 1 -32.87 -5.98 2.72
CA MET A 1 -31.94 -5.45 1.70
C MET A 1 -30.90 -4.67 2.46
N ASN A 2 -29.68 -5.19 2.58
CA ASN A 2 -28.59 -4.41 3.16
C ASN A 2 -28.35 -3.20 2.26
N SER A 3 -28.27 -2.01 2.83
CA SER A 3 -27.93 -0.81 2.06
C SER A 3 -26.50 -0.96 1.49
N LEU A 4 -26.22 -0.33 0.34
CA LEU A 4 -24.87 -0.31 -0.25
C LEU A 4 -23.81 0.16 0.78
N ALA A 5 -24.21 1.07 1.67
CA ALA A 5 -23.39 1.58 2.78
C ALA A 5 -22.99 0.48 3.78
N GLU A 6 -23.90 -0.43 4.14
CA GLU A 6 -23.58 -1.56 5.03
C GLU A 6 -22.55 -2.50 4.40
N ILE A 7 -22.69 -2.78 3.09
CA ILE A 7 -21.73 -3.63 2.36
C ILE A 7 -20.33 -3.01 2.44
N PHE A 8 -20.21 -1.69 2.25
CA PHE A 8 -18.92 -1.01 2.39
C PHE A 8 -18.34 -1.12 3.80
N GLN A 9 -19.15 -0.97 4.84
CA GLN A 9 -18.68 -1.09 6.22
C GLN A 9 -18.16 -2.51 6.52
N TYR A 10 -18.88 -3.55 6.09
CA TYR A 10 -18.42 -4.93 6.24
C TYR A 10 -17.12 -5.20 5.48
N LEU A 11 -16.99 -4.71 4.25
CA LEU A 11 -15.75 -4.86 3.47
C LEU A 11 -14.56 -4.21 4.15
N ILE A 12 -14.71 -3.00 4.70
CA ILE A 12 -13.64 -2.31 5.44
C ILE A 12 -13.23 -3.11 6.67
N LEU A 13 -14.19 -3.57 7.47
CA LEU A 13 -13.91 -4.35 8.69
C LEU A 13 -13.21 -5.67 8.37
N VAL A 14 -13.68 -6.39 7.35
CA VAL A 14 -13.04 -7.63 6.88
C VAL A 14 -11.62 -7.35 6.39
N SER A 15 -11.43 -6.27 5.63
CA SER A 15 -10.11 -5.87 5.14
C SER A 15 -9.14 -5.60 6.30
N ILE A 16 -9.56 -4.82 7.30
CA ILE A 16 -8.75 -4.54 8.50
C ILE A 16 -8.32 -5.83 9.19
N VAL A 17 -9.25 -6.74 9.45
CA VAL A 17 -8.95 -8.01 10.13
C VAL A 17 -7.95 -8.83 9.33
N ILE A 18 -8.11 -8.91 8.01
CA ILE A 18 -7.24 -9.68 7.13
C ILE A 18 -5.85 -9.07 7.06
N TRP A 19 -5.74 -7.74 6.96
CA TRP A 19 -4.45 -7.05 6.84
C TRP A 19 -3.61 -7.05 8.11
N ILE A 20 -4.19 -7.38 9.28
CA ILE A 20 -3.43 -7.63 10.52
C ILE A 20 -2.62 -8.94 10.42
N LEU A 21 -3.03 -9.91 9.61
CA LEU A 21 -2.37 -11.22 9.54
C LEU A 21 -1.01 -11.21 8.83
N PRO A 22 -0.82 -10.54 7.67
CA PRO A 22 0.47 -10.43 7.00
C PRO A 22 1.64 -9.98 7.90
N PRO A 23 1.59 -8.89 8.69
CA PRO A 23 2.73 -8.50 9.53
C PRO A 23 3.06 -9.55 10.60
N ILE A 24 2.06 -10.28 11.12
CA ILE A 24 2.30 -11.39 12.05
C ILE A 24 3.08 -12.51 11.35
N ARG A 25 2.67 -12.88 10.12
CA ARG A 25 3.35 -13.90 9.33
C ARG A 25 4.76 -13.49 8.91
N GLN A 26 4.94 -12.21 8.59
CA GLN A 26 6.22 -11.62 8.18
C GLN A 26 7.10 -11.20 9.35
N TYR A 27 6.77 -11.56 10.59
CA TYR A 27 7.58 -11.16 11.75
C TYR A 27 9.05 -11.59 11.59
N LYS A 28 9.95 -10.62 11.81
CA LYS A 28 11.41 -10.72 11.60
C LYS A 28 11.85 -10.97 10.15
N SER A 29 10.99 -10.82 9.14
CA SER A 29 11.42 -10.74 7.74
C SER A 29 11.67 -9.28 7.34
N TYR A 30 12.36 -9.09 6.21
CA TYR A 30 12.61 -7.77 5.64
C TYR A 30 11.30 -7.03 5.30
N MET A 31 10.23 -7.77 4.99
CA MET A 31 8.93 -7.21 4.63
C MET A 31 8.05 -6.84 5.82
N PHE A 32 8.49 -7.11 7.05
CA PHE A 32 7.70 -6.86 8.26
C PHE A 32 7.17 -5.42 8.32
N ASP A 33 8.07 -4.44 8.15
CA ASP A 33 7.73 -3.02 8.28
C ASP A 33 6.74 -2.59 7.19
N PHE A 34 6.88 -3.10 5.97
CA PHE A 34 5.97 -2.82 4.87
C PHE A 34 4.54 -3.30 5.19
N PHE A 35 4.39 -4.55 5.62
CA PHE A 35 3.07 -5.09 5.99
C PHE A 35 2.51 -4.48 7.27
N LEU A 36 3.37 -4.08 8.21
CA LEU A 36 2.96 -3.38 9.41
C LEU A 36 2.35 -2.03 9.06
N VAL A 37 3.02 -1.22 8.24
CA VAL A 37 2.48 0.05 7.77
C VAL A 37 1.15 -0.18 7.05
N LEU A 38 1.08 -1.12 6.09
CA LEU A 38 -0.17 -1.45 5.38
C LEU A 38 -1.33 -1.77 6.34
N SER A 39 -1.09 -2.60 7.36
CA SER A 39 -2.11 -2.99 8.33
C SER A 39 -2.63 -1.85 9.21
N ILE A 40 -1.83 -0.80 9.38
CA ILE A 40 -2.16 0.35 10.24
C ILE A 40 -2.95 1.42 9.49
N ILE A 41 -2.83 1.51 8.16
CA ILE A 41 -3.46 2.58 7.36
C ILE A 41 -4.97 2.65 7.61
N ASP A 42 -5.68 1.54 7.43
CA ASP A 42 -7.14 1.51 7.54
C ASP A 42 -7.62 1.76 8.99
N PRO A 43 -7.07 1.09 10.04
CA PRO A 43 -7.41 1.43 11.42
C PRO A 43 -7.09 2.87 11.80
N ALA A 44 -5.95 3.42 11.37
CA ALA A 44 -5.54 4.78 11.71
C ALA A 44 -6.44 5.83 11.05
N THR A 45 -6.82 5.62 9.79
CA THR A 45 -7.74 6.52 9.09
C THR A 45 -9.16 6.46 9.66
N LEU A 46 -9.64 5.27 10.04
CA LEU A 46 -10.91 5.09 10.73
C LEU A 46 -10.90 5.78 12.10
N PHE A 47 -9.85 5.56 12.90
CA PHE A 47 -9.69 6.18 14.21
C PHE A 47 -9.63 7.70 14.13
N TYR A 48 -8.89 8.25 13.14
CA TYR A 48 -8.87 9.68 12.88
C TYR A 48 -10.28 10.21 12.58
N GLY A 49 -11.02 9.56 11.66
CA GLY A 49 -12.38 9.96 11.30
C GLY A 49 -13.35 9.93 12.48
N LEU A 50 -13.22 8.96 13.39
CA LEU A 50 -14.03 8.89 14.61
C LEU A 50 -13.75 10.05 15.57
N ILE A 51 -12.50 10.46 15.73
CA ILE A 51 -12.10 11.54 16.65
C ILE A 51 -12.50 12.90 16.10
N THR A 52 -12.13 13.18 14.85
CA THR A 52 -12.30 14.53 14.29
C THR A 52 -13.70 14.76 13.74
N LYS A 53 -14.45 13.70 13.42
CA LYS A 53 -15.73 13.75 12.70
C LYS A 53 -15.63 14.52 11.37
N THR A 54 -14.43 14.59 10.80
CA THR A 54 -14.14 15.21 9.50
C THR A 54 -13.77 14.16 8.49
N ASN A 55 -13.79 14.54 7.20
CA ASN A 55 -13.18 13.73 6.16
C ASN A 55 -11.70 13.46 6.47
N ILE A 56 -11.23 12.28 6.06
CA ILE A 56 -9.83 11.88 6.21
C ILE A 56 -8.98 12.84 5.37
N PRO A 57 -7.98 13.50 5.97
CA PRO A 57 -7.14 14.41 5.23
C PRO A 57 -6.24 13.61 4.28
N LEU A 58 -6.18 14.03 3.02
CA LEU A 58 -5.34 13.40 1.99
C LEU A 58 -3.84 13.40 2.36
N TRP A 59 -3.42 14.36 3.18
CA TRP A 59 -2.05 14.40 3.67
C TRP A 59 -1.69 13.23 4.58
N LEU A 60 -2.65 12.70 5.34
CA LEU A 60 -2.41 11.54 6.20
C LEU A 60 -2.19 10.28 5.35
N ILE A 61 -2.95 10.15 4.26
CA ILE A 61 -2.75 9.08 3.27
C ILE A 61 -1.37 9.22 2.61
N ALA A 62 -0.99 10.45 2.21
CA ALA A 62 0.33 10.73 1.66
C ALA A 62 1.46 10.30 2.60
N PHE A 63 1.29 10.57 3.90
CA PHE A 63 2.24 10.19 4.93
C PHE A 63 2.38 8.67 5.05
N PHE A 64 1.29 7.91 5.05
CA PHE A 64 1.36 6.44 5.08
C PHE A 64 2.02 5.85 3.83
N ILE A 65 1.69 6.35 2.64
CA ILE A 65 2.34 5.90 1.40
C ILE A 65 3.85 6.23 1.42
N TYR A 66 4.21 7.40 1.96
CA TYR A 66 5.61 7.74 2.17
C TYR A 66 6.31 6.76 3.13
N LEU A 67 5.67 6.36 4.23
CA LEU A 67 6.19 5.33 5.12
C LEU A 67 6.35 3.97 4.42
N LEU A 68 5.42 3.60 3.53
CA LEU A 68 5.58 2.40 2.70
C LEU A 68 6.82 2.48 1.81
N VAL A 69 7.07 3.63 1.16
CA VAL A 69 8.31 3.86 0.39
C VAL A 69 9.54 3.66 1.28
N VAL A 70 9.56 4.27 2.46
CA VAL A 70 10.69 4.13 3.41
C VAL A 70 10.89 2.66 3.81
N SER A 71 9.81 1.92 4.05
CA SER A 71 9.88 0.52 4.51
C SER A 71 10.47 -0.46 3.48
N VAL A 72 10.45 -0.11 2.19
CA VAL A 72 10.98 -0.98 1.12
C VAL A 72 12.37 -0.59 0.66
N LEU A 73 12.87 0.58 1.03
CA LEU A 73 14.20 1.05 0.63
C LEU A 73 15.31 0.41 1.48
N SER A 74 16.46 0.17 0.86
CA SER A 74 17.59 -0.42 1.57
C SER A 74 18.18 0.54 2.62
N GLU A 75 18.70 -0.02 3.72
CA GLU A 75 19.36 0.77 4.76
C GLU A 75 20.48 1.66 4.22
N GLU A 76 21.21 1.21 3.21
CA GLU A 76 22.28 1.99 2.58
C GLU A 76 21.74 3.27 1.93
N LEU A 77 20.61 3.18 1.23
CA LEU A 77 19.96 4.34 0.62
C LEU A 77 19.41 5.29 1.69
N LEU A 78 18.79 4.73 2.75
CA LEU A 78 18.29 5.51 3.89
C LEU A 78 19.42 6.28 4.59
N LYS A 79 20.57 5.63 4.83
CA LYS A 79 21.75 6.27 5.43
C LYS A 79 22.34 7.34 4.51
N LYS A 80 22.44 7.05 3.20
CA LYS A 80 22.99 7.98 2.20
C LYS A 80 22.14 9.25 2.04
N PHE A 81 20.81 9.11 2.08
CA PHE A 81 19.87 10.23 1.88
C PHE A 81 19.12 10.62 3.16
N LYS A 82 19.68 10.36 4.34
CA LYS A 82 19.00 10.55 5.65
C LYS A 82 18.33 11.92 5.81
N TYR A 83 18.99 13.00 5.36
CA TYR A 83 18.45 14.35 5.47
C TYR A 83 17.30 14.59 4.51
N ALA A 84 17.31 13.97 3.32
CA ALA A 84 16.19 14.05 2.39
C ALA A 84 14.94 13.37 2.97
N PHE A 85 15.09 12.19 3.60
CA PHE A 85 13.96 11.51 4.25
C PHE A 85 13.38 12.25 5.45
N ILE A 86 14.15 13.14 6.08
CA ILE A 86 13.62 14.02 7.14
C ILE A 86 12.98 15.28 6.52
N ALA A 87 13.63 15.86 5.50
CA ALA A 87 13.18 17.09 4.87
C ALA A 87 11.90 16.92 4.05
N ILE A 88 11.71 15.77 3.40
CA ILE A 88 10.55 15.52 2.53
C ILE A 88 9.21 15.61 3.31
N PRO A 89 9.01 14.90 4.44
CA PRO A 89 7.78 15.06 5.25
C PRO A 89 7.56 16.48 5.77
N LEU A 90 8.65 17.18 6.14
CA LEU A 90 8.60 18.57 6.61
C LEU A 90 8.21 19.54 5.48
N LEU A 91 8.74 19.36 4.27
CA LEU A 91 8.33 20.14 3.11
C LEU A 91 6.88 19.84 2.74
N PHE A 92 6.48 18.57 2.81
CA PHE A 92 5.10 18.18 2.59
C PHE A 92 4.17 18.89 3.57
N SER A 93 4.45 18.88 4.87
CA SER A 93 3.54 19.49 5.87
C SER A 93 3.31 20.99 5.63
N LEU A 94 4.25 21.69 4.99
CA LEU A 94 4.13 23.10 4.60
C LEU A 94 3.33 23.31 3.30
N ILE A 95 3.46 22.39 2.33
CA ILE A 95 2.86 22.51 1.00
C ILE A 95 1.44 21.92 0.96
N ILE A 96 1.18 20.91 1.80
CA ILE A 96 -0.07 20.16 1.94
C ILE A 96 -1.35 21.05 1.95
N PRO A 97 -1.41 22.15 2.73
CA PRO A 97 -2.61 22.99 2.79
C PRO A 97 -2.93 23.71 1.48
N LEU A 98 -1.95 23.82 0.57
CA LEU A 98 -2.05 24.56 -0.68
C LEU A 98 -2.37 23.67 -1.89
N MET A 99 -2.38 22.35 -1.71
CA MET A 99 -2.56 21.39 -2.81
C MET A 99 -4.03 21.04 -3.05
N THR A 100 -4.43 21.04 -4.32
CA THR A 100 -5.73 20.48 -4.73
C THR A 100 -5.71 18.94 -4.70
N THR A 101 -6.89 18.31 -4.58
CA THR A 101 -7.07 16.85 -4.57
C THR A 101 -6.38 16.13 -5.73
N LYS A 102 -6.36 16.73 -6.93
CA LYS A 102 -5.73 16.13 -8.11
C LYS A 102 -4.22 15.94 -7.93
N TYR A 103 -3.55 16.89 -7.29
CA TYR A 103 -2.11 16.77 -7.05
C TYR A 103 -1.78 15.70 -6.00
N TYR A 104 -2.67 15.45 -5.03
CA TYR A 104 -2.52 14.32 -4.10
C TYR A 104 -2.61 12.99 -4.83
N HIS A 105 -3.61 12.80 -5.69
CA HIS A 105 -3.74 11.55 -6.46
C HIS A 105 -2.52 11.32 -7.36
N PHE A 106 -2.00 12.37 -8.01
CA PHE A 106 -0.76 12.28 -8.79
C PHE A 106 0.43 11.88 -7.91
N LEU A 107 0.56 12.49 -6.73
CA LEU A 107 1.63 12.16 -5.78
C LEU A 107 1.56 10.70 -5.32
N PHE A 108 0.36 10.20 -5.00
CA PHE A 108 0.16 8.80 -4.59
C PHE A 108 0.64 7.85 -5.68
N ILE A 109 0.23 8.09 -6.93
CA ILE A 109 0.69 7.30 -8.09
C ILE A 109 2.20 7.35 -8.22
N CYS A 110 2.83 8.52 -8.09
CA CYS A 110 4.29 8.63 -8.17
C CYS A 110 5.01 7.83 -7.07
N MET A 111 4.52 7.88 -5.83
CA MET A 111 5.11 7.11 -4.73
C MET A 111 4.89 5.60 -4.89
N ASP A 112 3.69 5.18 -5.30
CA ASP A 112 3.39 3.77 -5.55
C ASP A 112 4.20 3.21 -6.73
N LEU A 113 4.50 4.03 -7.75
CA LEU A 113 5.42 3.66 -8.82
C LEU A 113 6.83 3.39 -8.30
N VAL A 114 7.32 4.16 -7.32
CA VAL A 114 8.61 3.88 -6.67
C VAL A 114 8.59 2.52 -6.00
N ILE A 115 7.53 2.19 -5.25
CA ILE A 115 7.35 0.87 -4.61
C ILE A 115 7.30 -0.23 -5.67
N LEU A 116 6.56 -0.02 -6.76
CA LEU A 116 6.46 -0.95 -7.89
C LEU A 116 7.85 -1.24 -8.49
N PHE A 117 8.66 -0.21 -8.73
CA PHE A 117 10.02 -0.39 -9.26
C PHE A 117 10.90 -1.20 -8.30
N VAL A 118 10.79 -0.99 -6.99
CA VAL A 118 11.52 -1.79 -5.99
C VAL A 118 11.10 -3.25 -6.04
N PHE A 119 9.81 -3.55 -6.05
CA PHE A 119 9.31 -4.93 -6.12
C PHE A 119 9.62 -5.62 -7.44
N LEU A 120 9.54 -4.91 -8.57
CA LEU A 120 9.97 -5.42 -9.87
C LEU A 120 11.47 -5.76 -9.86
N ARG A 121 12.31 -4.90 -9.27
CA ARG A 121 13.73 -5.19 -9.12
C ARG A 121 13.95 -6.47 -8.32
N TRP A 122 13.29 -6.64 -7.17
CA TRP A 122 13.43 -7.86 -6.36
C TRP A 122 12.93 -9.12 -7.08
N LEU A 123 11.82 -9.02 -7.81
CA LEU A 123 11.31 -10.12 -8.64
C LEU A 123 12.34 -10.54 -9.69
N ILE A 124 12.90 -9.57 -10.44
CA ILE A 124 13.89 -9.81 -11.49
C ILE A 124 15.17 -10.40 -10.89
N THR A 125 15.72 -9.79 -9.84
CA THR A 125 16.95 -10.26 -9.18
C THR A 125 16.76 -11.68 -8.62
N SER A 126 15.62 -11.97 -7.97
CA SER A 126 15.32 -13.32 -7.50
C SER A 126 15.27 -14.35 -8.63
N TYR A 127 14.70 -13.98 -9.78
CA TYR A 127 14.66 -14.87 -10.95
C TYR A 127 16.04 -15.09 -11.55
N VAL A 128 16.83 -14.03 -11.71
CA VAL A 128 18.18 -14.08 -12.30
C VAL A 128 19.12 -14.93 -11.44
N ASP A 129 19.13 -14.69 -10.12
CA ASP A 129 20.09 -15.28 -9.19
C ASP A 129 19.71 -16.71 -8.80
N LYS A 130 18.43 -16.95 -8.48
CA LYS A 130 17.97 -18.25 -7.96
C LYS A 130 17.39 -19.16 -9.04
N LYS A 131 17.18 -18.66 -10.27
CA LYS A 131 16.47 -19.36 -11.36
C LYS A 131 15.06 -19.82 -10.98
N LYS A 132 14.45 -19.16 -9.99
CA LYS A 132 13.09 -19.46 -9.50
C LYS A 132 12.25 -18.20 -9.55
N LEU A 133 11.04 -18.32 -10.08
CA LEU A 133 10.06 -17.24 -10.00
C LEU A 133 9.53 -17.19 -8.57
N ASN A 134 9.75 -16.07 -7.88
CA ASN A 134 9.23 -15.86 -6.53
C ASN A 134 7.77 -15.36 -6.64
N ILE A 135 6.82 -16.23 -6.29
CA ILE A 135 5.39 -15.92 -6.37
C ILE A 135 5.04 -14.77 -5.42
N PHE A 136 5.70 -14.66 -4.27
CA PHE A 136 5.42 -13.60 -3.31
C PHE A 136 5.70 -12.21 -3.89
N TYR A 137 6.84 -12.01 -4.54
CA TYR A 137 7.13 -10.73 -5.22
C TYR A 137 6.21 -10.48 -6.41
N LEU A 138 5.84 -11.53 -7.15
CA LEU A 138 4.88 -11.40 -8.25
C LEU A 138 3.52 -10.90 -7.74
N MET A 139 3.05 -11.45 -6.63
CA MET A 139 1.80 -11.03 -5.99
C MET A 139 1.90 -9.60 -5.44
N LEU A 140 3.05 -9.19 -4.91
CA LEU A 140 3.29 -7.79 -4.50
C LEU A 140 3.21 -6.83 -5.68
N VAL A 141 3.78 -7.20 -6.83
CA VAL A 141 3.68 -6.41 -8.07
C VAL A 141 2.22 -6.25 -8.49
N PHE A 142 1.44 -7.33 -8.52
CA PHE A 142 0.02 -7.26 -8.85
C PHE A 142 -0.77 -6.42 -7.84
N TYR A 143 -0.51 -6.59 -6.54
CA TYR A 143 -1.13 -5.78 -5.50
C TYR A 143 -0.89 -4.29 -5.74
N ILE A 144 0.37 -3.86 -5.91
CA ILE A 144 0.70 -2.43 -6.13
C ILE A 144 0.08 -1.92 -7.44
N LEU A 145 0.04 -2.72 -8.50
CA LEU A 145 -0.66 -2.34 -9.73
C LEU A 145 -2.16 -2.07 -9.48
N THR A 146 -2.84 -2.86 -8.64
CA THR A 146 -4.24 -2.57 -8.29
C THR A 146 -4.40 -1.27 -7.52
N VAL A 147 -3.44 -0.92 -6.65
CA VAL A 147 -3.42 0.35 -5.91
C VAL A 147 -3.22 1.53 -6.87
N ILE A 148 -2.25 1.43 -7.78
CA ILE A 148 -2.00 2.45 -8.81
C ILE A 148 -3.24 2.64 -9.69
N LEU A 149 -3.86 1.55 -10.15
CA LEU A 149 -5.09 1.63 -10.96
C LEU A 149 -6.23 2.31 -10.19
N LYS A 150 -6.33 2.10 -8.87
CA LYS A 150 -7.32 2.77 -8.02
C LYS A 150 -7.12 4.27 -7.98
N PHE A 151 -5.90 4.75 -7.75
CA PHE A 151 -5.62 6.18 -7.76
C PHE A 151 -5.71 6.80 -9.15
N PHE A 152 -5.32 6.06 -10.19
CA PHE A 152 -5.48 6.50 -11.58
C PHE A 152 -6.96 6.67 -11.95
N ASN A 153 -7.82 5.75 -11.50
CA ASN A 153 -9.26 5.84 -11.70
C ASN A 153 -9.85 7.09 -11.01
N LEU A 154 -9.41 7.37 -9.78
CA LEU A 154 -9.80 8.57 -9.02
C LEU A 154 -9.27 9.87 -9.65
N LEU A 155 -8.14 9.83 -10.37
CA LEU A 155 -7.56 10.99 -11.04
C LEU A 155 -8.31 11.35 -12.34
N ILE A 156 -8.64 10.34 -13.14
CA ILE A 156 -9.32 10.54 -14.43
C ILE A 156 -10.84 10.68 -14.25
N GLY A 157 -11.39 10.11 -13.17
CA GLY A 157 -12.84 10.05 -12.97
C GLY A 157 -13.54 9.11 -13.95
N PHE A 158 -12.81 8.10 -14.45
CA PHE A 158 -13.39 7.08 -15.32
C PHE A 158 -14.20 6.09 -14.45
N ALA A 159 -15.38 5.69 -14.93
CA ALA A 159 -16.24 4.65 -14.34
C ALA A 159 -17.01 4.97 -13.03
N ASP A 160 -18.03 4.13 -12.81
CA ASP A 160 -18.82 4.03 -11.58
C ASP A 160 -17.88 3.73 -10.40
N ALA A 161 -17.50 4.79 -9.69
CA ALA A 161 -16.51 4.76 -8.61
C ALA A 161 -16.88 3.74 -7.52
N SER A 162 -18.17 3.48 -7.32
CA SER A 162 -18.68 2.52 -6.35
C SER A 162 -18.33 1.09 -6.74
N ALA A 163 -18.62 0.69 -7.98
CA ALA A 163 -18.35 -0.66 -8.46
C ALA A 163 -16.84 -0.95 -8.50
N PHE A 164 -16.05 0.02 -8.98
CA PHE A 164 -14.60 -0.12 -9.03
C PHE A 164 -13.99 -0.23 -7.62
N PHE A 165 -14.50 0.53 -6.65
CA PHE A 165 -14.06 0.44 -5.26
C PHE A 165 -14.37 -0.93 -4.65
N ILE A 166 -15.55 -1.50 -4.90
CA ILE A 166 -15.94 -2.83 -4.39
C ILE A 166 -15.00 -3.90 -4.95
N ILE A 167 -14.81 -3.92 -6.28
CA ILE A 167 -13.96 -4.90 -6.96
C ILE A 167 -12.52 -4.83 -6.45
N THR A 168 -11.97 -3.63 -6.35
CA THR A 168 -10.60 -3.45 -5.84
C THR A 168 -10.46 -3.83 -4.37
N SER A 169 -11.46 -3.55 -3.54
CA SER A 169 -11.46 -3.95 -2.12
C SER A 169 -11.47 -5.47 -1.96
N ILE A 170 -12.28 -6.18 -2.77
CA ILE A 170 -12.29 -7.65 -2.78
C ILE A 170 -10.93 -8.21 -3.23
N ALA A 171 -10.34 -7.64 -4.30
CA ALA A 171 -9.01 -8.04 -4.74
C ALA A 171 -7.94 -7.82 -3.65
N GLN A 172 -7.98 -6.68 -2.97
CA GLN A 172 -7.08 -6.36 -1.84
C GLN A 172 -7.23 -7.36 -0.68
N ILE A 173 -8.46 -7.77 -0.36
CA ILE A 173 -8.72 -8.82 0.63
C ILE A 173 -8.06 -10.15 0.21
N ILE A 174 -8.19 -10.55 -1.05
CA ILE A 174 -7.57 -11.77 -1.59
C ILE A 174 -6.04 -11.69 -1.48
N PHE A 175 -5.44 -10.54 -1.81
CA PHE A 175 -4.00 -10.32 -1.64
C PHE A 175 -3.59 -10.40 -0.17
N GLY A 176 -4.32 -9.76 0.74
CA GLY A 176 -4.05 -9.83 2.18
C GLY A 176 -4.08 -11.27 2.71
N LEU A 177 -5.07 -12.07 2.29
CA LEU A 177 -5.12 -13.50 2.62
C LEU A 177 -3.91 -14.25 2.05
N PHE A 178 -3.53 -14.00 0.79
CA PHE A 178 -2.33 -14.62 0.23
C PHE A 178 -1.08 -14.30 1.05
N PHE A 179 -0.85 -13.03 1.40
CA PHE A 179 0.31 -12.60 2.20
C PHE A 179 0.27 -13.07 3.67
N SER A 180 -0.90 -13.44 4.18
CA SER A 180 -1.04 -14.06 5.50
C SER A 180 -0.52 -15.50 5.54
N ILE A 181 -0.48 -16.19 4.39
CA ILE A 181 -0.05 -17.58 4.27
C ILE A 181 1.38 -17.65 3.71
N ALA A 182 1.60 -16.98 2.59
CA ALA A 182 2.87 -16.99 1.87
C ALA A 182 3.93 -16.13 2.57
N ARG A 183 5.15 -16.64 2.63
CA ARG A 183 6.33 -15.91 3.12
C ARG A 183 7.34 -15.77 1.98
N GLU A 184 8.04 -14.65 1.98
CA GLU A 184 9.11 -14.33 1.03
C GLU A 184 10.14 -15.47 0.89
N ASP A 185 10.52 -16.09 2.02
CA ASP A 185 11.58 -17.09 2.11
C ASP A 185 11.18 -18.47 1.56
N GLU A 186 9.88 -18.75 1.41
CA GLU A 186 9.33 -20.10 1.20
C GLU A 186 8.63 -20.30 -0.17
N SER A 187 8.51 -19.26 -1.00
CA SER A 187 7.52 -19.19 -2.10
C SER A 187 8.10 -19.12 -3.53
N GLY A 188 8.94 -20.10 -3.89
CA GLY A 188 9.53 -20.19 -5.24
C GLY A 188 9.02 -21.38 -6.07
N ILE A 189 8.72 -21.17 -7.36
CA ILE A 189 8.52 -22.24 -8.34
C ILE A 189 9.86 -22.54 -9.02
N THR A 190 10.30 -23.79 -8.95
CA THR A 190 11.44 -24.30 -9.74
C THR A 190 10.98 -24.65 -11.15
N HIS A 191 11.68 -24.11 -12.15
CA HIS A 191 11.68 -24.66 -13.50
C HIS A 191 12.78 -25.71 -13.64
#